data_AF-A0AAJ1TS77-F1
#
_entry.id   AF-A0AAJ1TS77-F1
#
_cell.length_a   1.000
_cell.length_b   1.000
_cell.length_c   1.000
_cell.angle_alpha   90.00
_cell.angle_beta   90.00
_cell.angle_gamma   90.00
#
_symmetry.space_group_name_H-M   'P 1'
#
loop_
_entity.id
_entity.type
_entity.pdbx_description
1 polymer ?
#
loop_
_entity_poly.entity_id
_entity_poly.type
_entity_poly.pdbx_seq_one_letter_code
_entity_poly.pdbx_strand_id
1 'polypeptide(L)'
;MGAEFRIWREAAAASPAPLCGGRGFALALLSIFLTTPAYAADDASSCAEGITMIRDALAANPSEAALPKLKKALRVAEREQKEGEFDECLDAVADARRALGR
;
A
#
# COMPACT_ATOMS: atom_id res chain seq x y z
N MET A 1 -4.74 -17.36 44.58
CA MET A 1 -6.21 -17.39 44.58
C MET A 1 -6.69 -16.00 44.16
N GLY A 2 -7.42 -15.91 43.05
CA GLY A 2 -7.87 -14.63 42.48
C GLY A 2 -8.25 -14.69 41.00
N ALA A 3 -8.69 -15.84 40.50
CA ALA A 3 -9.08 -16.06 39.11
C ALA A 3 -10.60 -16.26 39.00
N GLU A 4 -11.41 -15.23 39.25
CA GLU A 4 -12.89 -15.36 39.23
C GLU A 4 -13.66 -14.22 38.52
N PHE A 5 -13.00 -13.19 37.97
CA PHE A 5 -13.72 -12.03 37.40
C PHE A 5 -13.83 -11.99 35.86
N ARG A 6 -13.73 -13.14 35.17
CA ARG A 6 -13.61 -13.15 33.70
C ARG A 6 -14.68 -13.92 32.92
N ILE A 7 -15.87 -14.18 33.50
CA ILE A 7 -16.85 -15.10 32.87
C ILE A 7 -18.28 -14.56 32.67
N TRP A 8 -18.73 -13.43 33.27
CA TRP A 8 -20.16 -13.06 33.23
C TRP A 8 -20.48 -11.58 32.93
N ARG A 9 -20.09 -11.07 31.76
CA ARG A 9 -20.82 -9.93 31.16
C ARG A 9 -21.09 -10.22 29.69
N GLU A 10 -21.89 -11.26 29.52
CA GLU A 10 -22.65 -11.59 28.32
C GLU A 10 -23.51 -10.43 27.82
N ALA A 11 -23.75 -10.51 26.51
CA ALA A 11 -25.05 -10.31 25.89
C ALA A 11 -25.75 -8.96 26.14
N ALA A 12 -25.47 -8.00 25.26
CA ALA A 12 -26.48 -7.06 24.83
C ALA A 12 -26.54 -7.02 23.30
N ALA A 13 -27.46 -7.83 22.78
CA ALA A 13 -28.27 -7.61 21.59
C ALA A 13 -27.58 -7.28 20.26
N ALA A 14 -27.51 -8.31 19.42
CA ALA A 14 -27.61 -8.18 17.98
C ALA A 14 -29.02 -7.69 17.59
N SER A 15 -29.07 -6.63 16.77
CA SER A 15 -30.08 -6.46 15.72
C SER A 15 -29.52 -5.52 14.63
N PRO A 16 -29.57 -5.91 13.34
CA PRO A 16 -29.04 -5.11 12.23
C PRO A 16 -30.13 -4.19 11.67
N ALA A 17 -29.89 -2.87 11.69
CA ALA A 17 -30.63 -1.93 10.85
C ALA A 17 -29.87 -1.76 9.52
N PRO A 18 -30.53 -1.89 8.36
CA PRO A 18 -29.94 -1.53 7.10
C PRO A 18 -30.31 -0.10 6.71
N LEU A 19 -29.46 0.46 5.85
CA LEU A 19 -29.72 1.51 4.87
C LEU A 19 -29.28 2.94 5.21
N CYS A 20 -28.36 3.37 4.33
CA CYS A 20 -28.45 4.59 3.52
C CYS A 20 -28.22 5.93 4.22
N GLY A 21 -27.04 6.48 3.97
CA GLY A 21 -26.93 7.90 3.69
C GLY A 21 -25.63 8.53 4.14
N GLY A 22 -24.78 8.88 3.16
CA GLY A 22 -23.82 9.97 3.31
C GLY A 22 -22.36 9.55 3.39
N ARG A 23 -21.63 9.94 2.34
CA ARG A 23 -20.23 10.43 2.35
C ARG A 23 -19.41 10.04 3.57
N GLY A 24 -18.54 9.07 3.40
CA GLY A 24 -17.53 8.74 4.39
C GLY A 24 -17.35 7.24 4.46
N PHE A 25 -16.10 6.83 4.31
CA PHE A 25 -15.44 5.73 5.00
C PHE A 25 -16.24 4.47 5.39
N ALA A 26 -15.57 3.34 5.13
CA ALA A 26 -15.78 2.01 5.70
C ALA A 26 -16.70 1.08 4.91
N LEU A 27 -16.07 0.26 4.07
CA LEU A 27 -16.46 -1.13 3.92
C LEU A 27 -15.42 -1.98 4.63
N ALA A 28 -15.85 -2.55 5.76
CA ALA A 28 -15.13 -3.54 6.52
C ALA A 28 -15.05 -4.85 5.71
N LEU A 29 -13.84 -5.40 5.60
CA LEU A 29 -13.64 -6.80 5.29
C LEU A 29 -12.79 -7.41 6.41
N LEU A 30 -13.49 -8.13 7.29
CA LEU A 30 -12.94 -9.15 8.16
C LEU A 30 -12.22 -10.18 7.27
N SER A 31 -10.89 -10.08 7.20
CA SER A 31 -10.05 -11.07 6.52
C SER A 31 -9.00 -11.57 7.50
N ILE A 32 -9.12 -12.85 7.83
CA ILE A 32 -8.08 -13.62 8.49
C ILE A 32 -6.85 -13.58 7.56
N PHE A 33 -5.83 -12.78 7.89
CA PHE A 33 -4.52 -12.84 7.24
C PHE A 33 -3.49 -13.32 8.26
N LEU A 34 -3.54 -14.61 8.57
CA LEU A 34 -2.33 -15.36 8.91
C LEU A 34 -1.86 -16.03 7.63
N THR A 35 -0.59 -15.83 7.27
CA THR A 35 0.08 -16.08 5.96
C THR A 35 0.15 -14.75 5.19
N THR A 36 1.32 -14.12 5.00
CA THR A 36 2.35 -14.59 4.05
C THR A 36 3.68 -13.84 4.17
N PRO A 37 4.82 -14.52 4.48
CA PRO A 37 6.15 -13.98 4.17
C PRO A 37 6.47 -13.99 2.67
N ALA A 38 5.60 -14.55 1.83
CA ALA A 38 5.81 -14.67 0.38
C ALA A 38 5.55 -13.37 -0.40
N TYR A 39 4.57 -12.55 0.01
CA TYR A 39 4.26 -11.30 -0.72
C TYR A 39 5.35 -10.25 -0.54
N ALA A 40 5.87 -10.08 0.68
CA ALA A 40 6.91 -9.09 0.97
C ALA A 40 8.20 -9.28 0.13
N ALA A 41 8.53 -10.51 -0.26
CA ALA A 41 9.66 -10.76 -1.15
C ALA A 41 9.36 -10.36 -2.61
N ASP A 42 8.13 -10.60 -3.06
CA ASP A 42 7.64 -10.24 -4.39
C ASP A 42 7.54 -8.70 -4.54
N ASP A 43 7.07 -8.01 -3.49
CA ASP A 43 6.99 -6.55 -3.43
C ASP A 43 8.37 -5.90 -3.46
N ALA A 44 9.36 -6.51 -2.77
CA ALA A 44 10.75 -6.07 -2.80
C ALA A 44 11.37 -6.17 -4.20
N SER A 45 11.15 -7.29 -4.92
CA SER A 45 11.58 -7.43 -6.30
C SER A 45 10.86 -6.47 -7.24
N SER A 46 9.54 -6.32 -7.08
CA SER A 46 8.71 -5.44 -7.91
C SER A 46 9.11 -3.98 -7.76
N CYS A 47 9.45 -3.55 -6.53
CA CYS A 47 10.01 -2.24 -6.26
C CYS A 47 11.36 -2.03 -6.96
N ALA A 48 12.29 -3.01 -6.88
CA ALA A 48 13.59 -2.93 -7.54
C ALA A 48 13.49 -2.86 -9.06
N GLU A 49 12.59 -3.64 -9.65
CA GLU A 49 12.28 -3.60 -11.08
C GLU A 49 11.67 -2.25 -11.48
N GLY A 50 10.75 -1.73 -10.67
CA GLY A 50 10.14 -0.42 -10.87
C GLY A 50 11.16 0.72 -10.86
N ILE A 51 12.10 0.72 -9.90
CA ILE A 51 13.20 1.68 -9.85
C ILE A 51 14.06 1.61 -11.12
N THR A 52 14.40 0.39 -11.57
CA THR A 52 15.17 0.18 -12.80
C THR A 52 14.42 0.76 -14.01
N MET A 53 13.13 0.50 -14.13
CA MET A 53 12.27 1.07 -15.17
C MET A 53 12.25 2.60 -15.14
N ILE A 54 12.22 3.24 -13.96
CA ILE A 54 12.28 4.71 -13.85
C ILE A 54 13.64 5.23 -14.30
N ARG A 55 14.74 4.55 -13.94
CA ARG A 55 16.09 4.92 -14.40
C ARG A 55 16.21 4.84 -15.91
N ASP A 56 15.71 3.76 -16.50
CA ASP A 56 15.72 3.57 -17.94
C ASP A 56 14.86 4.63 -18.64
N ALA A 57 13.69 4.93 -18.10
CA ALA A 57 12.82 5.98 -18.62
C ALA A 57 13.48 7.36 -18.53
N LEU A 58 14.24 7.65 -17.47
CA LEU A 58 15.03 8.88 -17.35
C LEU A 58 16.18 8.92 -18.37
N ALA A 59 16.86 7.79 -18.59
CA ALA A 59 17.92 7.67 -19.59
C ALA A 59 17.39 7.82 -21.03
N ALA A 60 16.14 7.40 -21.27
CA ALA A 60 15.46 7.53 -22.55
C ALA A 60 15.02 8.97 -22.90
N ASN A 61 15.36 9.97 -22.07
CA ASN A 61 14.95 11.37 -22.24
C ASN A 61 13.43 11.52 -22.39
N PRO A 62 12.67 11.33 -21.30
CA PRO A 62 11.22 11.45 -21.30
C PRO A 62 10.83 12.94 -21.46
N SER A 63 9.53 13.20 -21.68
CA SER A 63 9.06 14.58 -21.88
C SER A 63 9.43 15.51 -20.72
N GLU A 64 9.64 16.79 -21.00
CA GLU A 64 9.98 17.80 -19.98
C GLU A 64 8.94 17.86 -18.85
N ALA A 65 7.68 17.54 -19.13
CA ALA A 65 6.60 17.47 -18.15
C ALA A 65 6.66 16.24 -17.22
N ALA A 66 7.35 15.17 -17.65
CA ALA A 66 7.51 13.92 -16.92
C ALA A 66 8.82 13.90 -16.10
N LEU A 67 9.89 14.55 -16.58
CA LEU A 67 11.19 14.63 -15.92
C LEU A 67 11.16 14.94 -14.41
N PRO A 68 10.50 16.02 -13.93
CA PRO A 68 10.49 16.33 -12.51
C PRO A 68 9.70 15.29 -11.69
N LYS A 69 8.67 14.68 -12.28
CA LYS A 69 7.87 13.62 -11.63
C LYS A 69 8.69 12.34 -11.50
N LEU A 70 9.39 11.92 -12.56
CA LEU A 70 10.23 10.72 -12.55
C LEU A 70 11.41 10.85 -11.58
N LYS A 71 12.10 12.00 -11.55
CA LYS A 71 13.19 12.23 -10.60
C LYS A 71 12.69 12.18 -9.14
N LYS A 72 11.51 12.74 -8.87
CA LYS A 72 10.90 12.67 -7.54
C LYS A 72 10.53 11.22 -7.19
N ALA A 73 9.83 10.53 -8.09
CA ALA A 73 9.41 9.15 -7.90
C ALA A 73 10.61 8.22 -7.65
N LEU A 74 11.69 8.39 -8.42
CA LEU A 74 12.93 7.63 -8.21
C LEU A 74 13.51 7.83 -6.81
N ARG A 75 13.63 9.09 -6.35
CA ARG A 75 14.15 9.38 -5.01
C ARG A 75 13.27 8.84 -3.89
N VAL A 76 11.95 8.80 -4.10
CA VAL A 76 11.02 8.21 -3.13
C VAL A 76 11.20 6.70 -3.13
N ALA A 77 11.07 6.05 -4.29
CA ALA A 77 11.21 4.61 -4.43
C ALA A 77 12.55 4.08 -3.86
N GLU A 78 13.68 4.75 -4.09
CA GLU A 78 14.98 4.38 -3.50
C GLU A 78 15.01 4.52 -1.98
N ARG A 79 14.31 5.52 -1.41
CA ARG A 79 14.22 5.69 0.04
C ARG A 79 13.38 4.56 0.64
N GLU A 80 12.18 4.35 0.11
CA GLU A 80 11.25 3.35 0.63
C GLU A 80 11.81 1.93 0.48
N GLN A 81 12.49 1.64 -0.63
CA GLN A 81 13.23 0.37 -0.81
C GLN A 81 14.26 0.13 0.31
N LYS A 82 14.95 1.18 0.75
CA LYS A 82 15.95 1.09 1.81
C LYS A 82 15.32 0.96 3.20
N GLU A 83 14.15 1.56 3.38
CA GLU A 83 13.37 1.52 4.62
C GLU A 83 12.57 0.20 4.75
N GLY A 84 12.39 -0.55 3.65
CA GLY A 84 11.65 -1.81 3.61
C GLY A 84 10.14 -1.62 3.42
N GLU A 85 9.71 -0.39 3.15
CA GLU A 85 8.33 0.03 2.90
C GLU A 85 8.02 -0.18 1.41
N PHE A 86 7.85 -1.44 1.02
CA PHE A 86 7.74 -1.80 -0.40
C PHE A 86 6.42 -1.36 -1.04
N ASP A 87 5.33 -1.27 -0.27
CA ASP A 87 4.03 -0.80 -0.77
C ASP A 87 4.11 0.66 -1.22
N GLU A 88 4.77 1.50 -0.42
CA GLU A 88 5.03 2.91 -0.70
C GLU A 88 6.00 3.09 -1.87
N CYS A 89 6.96 2.17 -2.03
CA CYS A 89 7.80 2.13 -3.22
C CYS A 89 6.97 1.87 -4.48
N LEU A 90 6.05 0.90 -4.44
CA LEU A 90 5.20 0.57 -5.57
C LEU A 90 4.26 1.72 -5.94
N ASP A 91 3.76 2.47 -4.96
CA ASP A 91 2.99 3.70 -5.19
C ASP A 91 3.82 4.75 -5.94
N ALA A 92 5.08 4.96 -5.54
CA ALA A 92 5.98 5.87 -6.24
C ALA A 92 6.29 5.40 -7.68
N VAL A 93 6.42 4.09 -7.89
CA VAL A 93 6.59 3.50 -9.22
C VAL A 93 5.33 3.69 -10.08
N ALA A 94 4.14 3.54 -9.50
CA ALA A 94 2.88 3.78 -10.18
C ALA A 94 2.75 5.26 -10.59
N ASP A 95 3.14 6.20 -9.73
CA ASP A 95 3.18 7.63 -10.08
C ASP A 95 4.11 7.93 -11.25
N ALA A 96 5.27 7.27 -11.31
CA ALA A 96 6.17 7.40 -12.45
C ALA A 96 5.55 6.84 -13.75
N ARG A 97 4.87 5.69 -13.68
CA ARG A 97 4.15 5.10 -14.83
C ARG A 97 3.06 6.04 -15.35
N ARG A 98 2.25 6.60 -14.45
CA ARG A 98 1.24 7.62 -14.78
C ARG A 98 1.86 8.83 -15.46
N ALA A 99 3.01 9.30 -14.98
CA ALA A 99 3.72 10.43 -15.60
C ALA A 99 4.26 10.11 -17.00
N LEU A 100 4.51 8.83 -17.30
CA LEU A 100 4.88 8.33 -18.63
C LEU A 100 3.68 8.00 -19.52
N GLY A 101 2.44 8.07 -18.99
CA GLY A 101 1.23 7.69 -19.72
C GLY A 101 1.07 6.18 -19.91
N ARG A 102 1.55 5.38 -18.96
CA ARG A 102 1.42 3.92 -18.91
C ARG A 102 0.58 3.50 -17.72
#